data_AF-A0A3M7S6S3-F1
#
_entry.id   AF-A0A3M7S6S3-F1
#
_cell.length_a   1.000
_cell.length_b   1.000
_cell.length_c   1.000
_cell.angle_alpha   90.00
_cell.angle_beta   90.00
_cell.angle_gamma   90.00
#
_symmetry.space_group_name_H-M   'P 1'
#
loop_
_entity.id
_entity.type
_entity.pdbx_description
1 polymer ?
#
loop_
_entity_poly.entity_id
_entity_poly.type
_entity_poly.pdbx_seq_one_letter_code
_entity_poly.pdbx_strand_id
1 'polypeptide(L)'
;MMKIAIFLLVAFVASSNAWSMNPRWADWFSFPAWKRAVTNESLPLHESECVFFRAEGVLGCVNVDRRVVECPAVMNMTELDQSMFSSFIVGIDSSLSFDSVSKFSLYPSLSEYPYYLVSKMGLRGIPIEFCLHDQVDLPVFGLRVTESSCFAQLLDMARKCGSDNVVTLRSFEIEKPTAIQFTHLFVV
;
A
#
# COMPACT_ATOMS: atom_id res chain seq x y z
N MET A 1 -57.36 11.79 -42.74
CA MET A 1 -56.69 10.73 -41.98
C MET A 1 -55.39 11.29 -41.44
N MET A 2 -55.33 11.62 -40.15
CA MET A 2 -54.23 12.34 -39.51
C MET A 2 -53.41 11.34 -38.69
N LYS A 3 -52.14 11.10 -39.05
CA LYS A 3 -51.22 10.28 -38.27
C LYS A 3 -50.48 11.18 -37.28
N ILE A 4 -50.82 11.06 -36.01
CA ILE A 4 -50.14 11.71 -34.89
C ILE A 4 -48.85 10.93 -34.65
N ALA A 5 -47.70 11.55 -34.90
CA ALA A 5 -46.40 11.03 -34.50
C ALA A 5 -46.15 11.46 -33.05
N ILE A 6 -46.27 10.53 -32.12
CA ILE A 6 -45.88 10.72 -30.72
C ILE A 6 -44.35 10.58 -30.67
N PHE A 7 -43.64 11.71 -30.60
CA PHE A 7 -42.24 11.72 -30.19
C PHE A 7 -42.18 11.50 -28.68
N LEU A 8 -41.90 10.26 -28.28
CA LEU A 8 -41.50 9.92 -26.92
C LEU A 8 -40.08 10.44 -26.70
N LEU A 9 -39.99 11.65 -26.15
CA LEU A 9 -38.76 12.21 -25.63
C LEU A 9 -38.45 11.48 -24.31
N VAL A 10 -37.70 10.39 -24.38
CA VAL A 10 -37.16 9.73 -23.19
C VAL A 10 -36.07 10.65 -22.66
N ALA A 11 -36.42 11.48 -21.69
CA ALA A 11 -35.43 12.16 -20.87
C ALA A 11 -34.65 11.08 -20.11
N PHE A 12 -33.43 10.80 -20.56
CA PHE A 12 -32.43 10.16 -19.72
C PHE A 12 -32.15 11.11 -18.55
N VAL A 13 -32.88 10.91 -17.46
CA VAL A 13 -32.39 11.31 -16.15
C VAL A 13 -31.21 10.39 -15.92
N ALA A 14 -30.02 10.86 -16.28
CA ALA A 14 -28.79 10.32 -15.72
C ALA A 14 -28.91 10.55 -14.21
N SER A 15 -29.42 9.56 -13.49
CA SER A 15 -29.21 9.46 -12.06
C SER A 15 -27.72 9.25 -11.91
N SER A 16 -26.98 10.37 -11.83
CA SER A 16 -25.68 10.41 -11.21
C SER A 16 -25.92 10.08 -9.73
N ASN A 17 -26.12 8.79 -9.45
CA ASN A 17 -25.69 8.24 -8.18
C ASN A 17 -24.18 8.46 -8.22
N ALA A 18 -23.74 9.62 -7.74
CA ALA A 18 -22.40 9.79 -7.24
C ALA A 18 -22.34 8.83 -6.08
N TRP A 19 -21.78 7.64 -6.33
CA TRP A 19 -21.51 6.70 -5.27
C TRP A 19 -20.55 7.45 -4.37
N SER A 20 -21.03 7.88 -3.20
CA SER A 20 -20.22 8.59 -2.24
C SER A 20 -19.23 7.57 -1.69
N MET A 21 -18.12 7.40 -2.41
CA MET A 21 -16.96 6.69 -1.94
C MET A 21 -16.61 7.32 -0.59
N ASN A 22 -16.38 6.50 0.44
CA ASN A 22 -15.96 7.03 1.72
C ASN A 22 -14.79 7.98 1.46
N PRO A 23 -14.85 9.26 1.88
CA PRO A 23 -13.80 10.23 1.53
C PRO A 23 -12.41 9.77 1.99
N ARG A 24 -12.32 8.90 3.02
CA ARG A 24 -11.07 8.27 3.45
C ARG A 24 -10.50 7.24 2.46
N TRP A 25 -11.30 6.74 1.52
CA TRP A 25 -10.86 5.87 0.43
C TRP A 25 -10.30 6.65 -0.75
N ALA A 26 -10.64 7.94 -0.89
CA ALA A 26 -10.08 8.78 -1.95
C ALA A 26 -8.54 8.86 -1.83
N ASP A 27 -8.04 8.87 -0.59
CA ASP A 27 -6.61 8.80 -0.31
C ASP A 27 -5.99 7.51 -0.86
N TRP A 28 -6.70 6.38 -0.82
CA TRP A 28 -6.21 5.11 -1.35
C TRP A 28 -6.10 5.07 -2.89
N PHE A 29 -7.08 5.64 -3.59
CA PHE A 29 -7.03 5.76 -5.06
C PHE A 29 -6.12 6.89 -5.55
N SER A 30 -5.62 7.73 -4.66
CA SER A 30 -4.59 8.73 -5.01
C SER A 30 -3.22 8.10 -5.27
N PHE A 31 -3.02 6.84 -4.87
CA PHE A 31 -1.77 6.11 -5.08
C PHE A 31 -1.70 5.55 -6.52
N PRO A 32 -0.72 5.96 -7.33
CA PRO A 32 -0.65 5.59 -8.73
C PRO A 32 -0.55 4.07 -8.95
N ALA A 33 0.17 3.32 -8.11
CA ALA A 33 0.31 1.88 -8.36
C ALA A 33 -0.97 1.12 -8.02
N TRP A 34 -1.60 1.46 -6.90
CA TRP A 34 -2.89 0.87 -6.50
C TRP A 34 -4.03 1.23 -7.45
N LYS A 35 -4.15 2.50 -7.83
CA LYS A 35 -5.16 2.94 -8.79
C LYS A 35 -5.04 2.14 -10.09
N ARG A 36 -3.82 2.03 -10.64
CA ARG A 36 -3.57 1.33 -11.92
C ARG A 36 -3.74 -0.18 -11.80
N ALA A 37 -3.39 -0.78 -10.67
CA ALA A 37 -3.66 -2.20 -10.40
C ALA A 37 -5.17 -2.50 -10.43
N VAL A 38 -5.99 -1.61 -9.89
CA VAL A 38 -7.46 -1.73 -9.91
C VAL A 38 -8.06 -1.39 -11.29
N THR A 39 -7.50 -0.42 -12.02
CA THR A 39 -8.02 0.00 -13.34
C THR A 39 -7.43 -0.76 -14.53
N ASN A 40 -6.59 -1.77 -14.29
CA ASN A 40 -5.87 -2.53 -15.32
C ASN A 40 -4.95 -1.68 -16.24
N GLU A 41 -4.52 -0.52 -15.78
CA GLU A 41 -3.55 0.34 -16.48
C GLU A 41 -2.11 -0.14 -16.23
N SER A 42 -1.21 0.02 -17.21
CA SER A 42 0.20 -0.38 -17.07
C SER A 42 0.88 0.46 -16.00
N LEU A 43 1.59 -0.20 -15.09
CA LEU A 43 2.47 0.47 -14.12
C LEU A 43 3.72 0.97 -14.86
N PRO A 44 4.19 2.20 -14.60
CA PRO A 44 5.51 2.63 -14.98
C PRO A 44 6.55 1.62 -14.47
N LEU A 45 7.62 1.44 -15.24
CA LEU A 45 8.82 0.76 -14.74
C LEU A 45 9.22 1.45 -13.42
N HIS A 46 9.46 0.66 -12.38
CA HIS A 46 9.97 1.08 -11.07
C HIS A 46 8.97 1.51 -9.98
N GLU A 47 7.67 1.41 -10.20
CA GLU A 47 6.68 1.71 -9.15
C GLU A 47 6.24 0.46 -8.40
N SER A 48 6.61 0.35 -7.13
CA SER A 48 6.10 -0.65 -6.20
C SER A 48 5.67 0.03 -4.91
N GLU A 49 4.47 -0.31 -4.44
CA GLU A 49 3.86 0.36 -3.30
C GLU A 49 3.31 -0.67 -2.33
N CYS A 50 3.53 -0.43 -1.05
CA CYS A 50 3.00 -1.24 0.04
C CYS A 50 2.08 -0.40 0.92
N VAL A 51 1.02 -1.04 1.41
CA VAL A 51 0.02 -0.44 2.28
C VAL A 51 -0.27 -1.39 3.43
N PHE A 52 -0.14 -0.89 4.65
CA PHE A 52 -0.55 -1.59 5.86
C PHE A 52 -1.93 -1.10 6.34
N PHE A 53 -2.90 -2.00 6.34
CA PHE A 53 -4.25 -1.78 6.85
C PHE A 53 -4.29 -2.18 8.33
N ARG A 54 -4.20 -1.20 9.24
CA ARG A 54 -4.08 -1.45 10.68
C ARG A 54 -5.28 -2.19 11.26
N ALA A 55 -6.49 -1.86 10.81
CA ALA A 55 -7.72 -2.45 11.32
C ALA A 55 -7.79 -3.96 11.08
N GLU A 56 -7.22 -4.43 9.97
CA GLU A 56 -7.24 -5.85 9.58
C GLU A 56 -5.92 -6.56 9.89
N GLY A 57 -4.86 -5.82 10.20
CA GLY A 57 -3.52 -6.40 10.38
C GLY A 57 -2.98 -7.02 9.09
N VAL A 58 -3.17 -6.34 7.95
CA VAL A 58 -2.74 -6.85 6.63
C VAL A 58 -1.82 -5.85 5.95
N LEU A 59 -0.65 -6.33 5.52
CA LEU A 59 0.26 -5.63 4.62
C LEU A 59 0.01 -6.09 3.18
N GLY A 60 -0.55 -5.21 2.35
CA GLY A 60 -0.69 -5.43 0.91
C GLY A 60 0.43 -4.74 0.16
N CYS A 61 1.05 -5.40 -0.80
CA CYS A 61 2.04 -4.80 -1.69
C CYS A 61 1.70 -5.09 -3.15
N VAL A 62 1.87 -4.09 -4.01
CA VAL A 62 1.69 -4.18 -5.45
C VAL A 62 3.04 -3.96 -6.13
N ASN A 63 3.39 -4.89 -7.01
CA ASN A 63 4.63 -4.87 -7.77
C ASN A 63 4.42 -4.34 -9.20
N VAL A 64 5.52 -4.06 -9.92
CA VAL A 64 5.53 -3.62 -11.32
C VAL A 64 4.82 -4.59 -12.28
N ASP A 65 4.79 -5.89 -11.95
CA ASP A 65 4.08 -6.94 -12.71
C ASP A 65 2.59 -7.05 -12.32
N ARG A 66 2.08 -6.10 -11.53
CA ARG A 66 0.73 -6.09 -10.93
C ARG A 66 0.43 -7.25 -10.00
N ARG A 67 1.43 -8.03 -9.59
CA ARG A 67 1.22 -9.05 -8.56
C ARG A 67 0.94 -8.36 -7.24
N VAL A 68 -0.19 -8.70 -6.65
CA VAL A 68 -0.55 -8.29 -5.29
C VAL A 68 -0.13 -9.40 -4.33
N VAL A 69 0.63 -9.03 -3.30
CA VAL A 69 1.00 -9.90 -2.19
C VAL A 69 0.35 -9.33 -0.94
N GLU A 70 -0.42 -10.15 -0.22
CA GLU A 70 -1.09 -9.73 1.01
C GLU A 70 -0.62 -10.62 2.16
N CYS A 71 -0.03 -10.00 3.16
CA CYS A 71 0.59 -10.68 4.29
C CYS A 71 -0.08 -10.26 5.60
N PRO A 72 -0.48 -11.22 6.45
CA PRO A 72 -0.82 -10.92 7.83
C PRO A 72 0.40 -10.28 8.53
N ALA A 73 0.18 -9.15 9.18
CA ALA A 73 1.25 -8.36 9.77
C ALA A 73 0.80 -7.63 11.04
N VAL A 74 1.76 -7.43 11.95
CA VAL A 74 1.56 -6.70 13.21
C VAL A 74 2.55 -5.55 13.26
N MET A 75 2.07 -4.35 13.60
CA MET A 75 2.91 -3.17 13.76
C MET A 75 3.37 -3.05 15.22
N ASN A 76 4.69 -3.00 15.43
CA ASN A 76 5.29 -2.69 16.71
C ASN A 76 5.84 -1.27 16.69
N MET A 77 5.06 -0.35 17.24
CA MET A 77 5.45 1.05 17.44
C MET A 77 5.20 1.46 18.89
N THR A 78 5.25 0.48 19.81
CA THR A 78 5.05 0.69 21.25
C THR A 78 5.98 1.81 21.70
N GLU A 79 5.54 2.72 22.57
CA GLU A 79 6.36 3.87 23.04
C GLU A 79 6.62 4.99 22.01
N LEU A 80 6.18 4.85 20.75
CA LEU A 80 6.25 5.90 19.73
C LEU A 80 4.86 6.47 19.44
N ASP A 81 4.79 7.79 19.25
CA ASP A 81 3.59 8.41 18.68
C ASP A 81 3.54 8.12 17.18
N GLN A 82 2.64 7.20 16.80
CA GLN A 82 2.49 6.75 15.43
C GLN A 82 1.98 7.83 14.48
N SER A 83 1.31 8.87 14.99
CA SER A 83 0.77 9.96 14.17
C SER A 83 1.86 10.85 13.56
N MET A 84 3.07 10.78 14.12
CA MET A 84 4.23 11.51 13.62
C MET A 84 4.74 10.97 12.28
N PHE A 85 4.39 9.74 11.90
CA PHE A 85 4.91 9.07 10.70
C PHE A 85 3.89 9.06 9.56
N SER A 86 4.28 9.59 8.41
CA SER A 86 3.41 9.66 7.22
C SER A 86 3.58 8.45 6.28
N SER A 87 4.79 7.92 6.21
CA SER A 87 5.20 6.83 5.33
C SER A 87 6.57 6.29 5.74
N PHE A 88 6.95 5.15 5.17
CA PHE A 88 8.27 4.55 5.30
C PHE A 88 8.79 4.20 3.91
N ILE A 89 10.05 4.51 3.59
CA ILE A 89 10.73 3.83 2.48
C ILE A 89 11.18 2.46 2.98
N VAL A 90 10.98 1.43 2.17
CA VAL A 90 11.52 0.10 2.41
C VAL A 90 12.82 -0.05 1.63
N GLY A 91 13.90 -0.41 2.32
CA GLY A 91 15.21 -0.60 1.71
C GLY A 91 15.90 -1.87 2.18
N ILE A 92 16.88 -2.31 1.38
CA ILE A 92 17.77 -3.42 1.71
C ILE A 92 19.17 -2.83 1.86
N ASP A 93 19.93 -3.32 2.84
CA ASP A 93 21.33 -2.95 2.97
C ASP A 93 22.09 -3.39 1.71
N SER A 94 22.73 -2.43 1.03
CA SER A 94 23.50 -2.68 -0.19
C SER A 94 24.64 -3.69 -0.02
N SER A 95 25.08 -3.95 1.21
CA SER A 95 26.10 -4.96 1.52
C SER A 95 25.55 -6.39 1.62
N LEU A 96 24.23 -6.57 1.65
CA LEU A 96 23.58 -7.88 1.75
C LEU A 96 23.15 -8.40 0.38
N SER A 97 23.32 -9.71 0.17
CA SER A 97 22.65 -10.40 -0.94
C SER A 97 21.17 -10.61 -0.59
N PHE A 98 20.28 -10.59 -1.59
CA PHE A 98 18.85 -10.89 -1.40
C PHE A 98 18.62 -12.22 -0.68
N ASP A 99 19.46 -13.22 -0.92
CA ASP A 99 19.33 -14.56 -0.30
C ASP A 99 19.70 -14.58 1.19
N SER A 100 20.35 -13.51 1.67
CA SER A 100 20.74 -13.32 3.07
C SER A 100 19.86 -12.30 3.81
N VAL A 101 18.83 -11.74 3.16
CA VAL A 101 17.95 -10.74 3.77
C VAL A 101 17.03 -11.41 4.78
N SER A 102 17.24 -11.10 6.05
CA SER A 102 16.36 -11.50 7.17
C SER A 102 15.39 -10.40 7.59
N LYS A 103 15.61 -9.16 7.11
CA LYS A 103 14.77 -7.98 7.37
C LYS A 103 15.02 -6.89 6.34
N PHE A 104 14.00 -6.10 6.05
CA PHE A 104 14.15 -4.84 5.31
C PHE A 104 14.29 -3.69 6.29
N SER A 105 15.15 -2.73 5.98
CA SER A 105 15.21 -1.46 6.70
C SER A 105 13.99 -0.61 6.33
N LEU A 106 13.39 0.03 7.33
CA LEU A 106 12.36 1.04 7.12
C LEU A 106 12.91 2.42 7.43
N TYR A 107 12.75 3.36 6.50
CA TYR A 107 13.19 4.74 6.63
C TYR A 107 11.95 5.63 6.83
N PRO A 108 11.62 6.03 8.07
CA PRO A 108 10.41 6.78 8.33
C PRO A 108 10.47 8.20 7.77
N SER A 109 9.37 8.68 7.20
CA SER A 109 9.13 10.09 6.92
C SER A 109 8.19 10.65 7.99
N LEU A 110 8.49 11.87 8.45
CA LEU A 110 7.65 12.57 9.41
C LEU A 110 6.54 13.33 8.69
N SER A 111 5.36 13.44 9.32
CA SER A 111 4.22 14.18 8.76
C SER A 111 4.51 15.68 8.55
N GLU A 112 5.43 16.24 9.34
CA GLU A 112 5.78 17.66 9.32
C GLU A 112 7.03 17.98 8.46
N TYR A 113 7.77 16.96 8.00
CA TYR A 113 9.04 17.16 7.31
C TYR A 113 9.13 16.33 6.01
N PRO A 114 9.59 16.92 4.89
CA PRO A 114 9.66 16.24 3.60
C PRO A 114 10.84 15.25 3.48
N TYR A 115 11.53 14.95 4.58
CA TYR A 115 12.74 14.14 4.57
C TYR A 115 12.52 12.79 5.25
N TYR A 116 13.17 11.76 4.73
CA TYR A 116 13.24 10.45 5.35
C TYR A 116 14.38 10.41 6.37
N LEU A 117 14.08 9.87 7.54
CA LEU A 117 15.05 9.61 8.59
C LEU A 117 15.82 8.32 8.28
N VAL A 118 17.00 8.21 8.86
CA VAL A 118 17.76 6.96 8.89
C VAL A 118 16.98 5.86 9.62
N SER A 119 17.11 4.61 9.19
CA SER A 119 16.41 3.47 9.78
C SER A 119 16.83 3.16 11.22
N LYS A 120 17.97 3.71 11.67
CA LYS A 120 18.48 3.62 13.04
C LYS A 120 18.59 5.00 13.65
N MET A 121 17.87 5.26 14.74
CA MET A 121 17.95 6.54 15.45
C MET A 121 18.02 6.34 16.96
N GLY A 122 18.36 7.39 17.70
CA GLY A 122 18.31 7.40 19.16
C GLY A 122 17.09 8.18 19.63
N LEU A 123 16.14 7.54 20.30
CA LEU A 123 15.01 8.24 20.92
C LEU A 123 15.17 8.19 22.43
N ARG A 124 15.28 9.37 23.08
CA ARG A 124 15.48 9.48 24.54
C ARG A 124 16.68 8.64 25.07
N GLY A 125 17.72 8.49 24.24
CA GLY A 125 18.91 7.70 24.57
C GLY A 125 18.80 6.20 24.30
N ILE A 126 17.65 5.72 23.80
CA ILE A 126 17.44 4.32 23.42
C ILE A 126 17.73 4.18 21.92
N PRO A 127 18.63 3.27 21.50
CA PRO A 127 18.83 2.96 20.10
C PRO A 127 17.59 2.23 19.57
N ILE A 128 16.99 2.79 18.53
CA ILE A 128 15.81 2.24 17.86
C ILE A 128 16.14 1.94 16.40
N GLU A 129 15.68 0.80 15.92
CA GLU A 129 15.81 0.37 14.53
C GLU A 129 14.43 0.07 13.97
N PHE A 130 14.10 0.61 12.80
CA PHE A 130 12.85 0.34 12.10
C PHE A 130 13.06 -0.71 11.02
N CYS A 131 12.27 -1.78 11.05
CA CYS A 131 12.40 -2.92 10.16
C CYS A 131 11.05 -3.50 9.74
N LEU A 132 11.04 -4.13 8.57
CA LEU A 132 10.04 -5.11 8.14
C LEU A 132 10.69 -6.50 8.20
N HIS A 133 10.14 -7.41 9.00
CA HIS A 133 10.73 -8.74 9.25
C HIS A 133 9.65 -9.80 9.51
N ASP A 134 10.02 -11.07 9.63
CA ASP A 134 9.11 -12.16 10.03
C ASP A 134 9.43 -12.79 11.40
N GLN A 135 10.55 -12.41 12.01
CA GLN A 135 11.00 -12.96 13.30
C GLN A 135 10.12 -12.51 14.48
N VAL A 136 9.80 -13.43 15.40
CA VAL A 136 8.92 -13.16 16.56
C VAL A 136 9.60 -12.29 17.63
N ASP A 137 10.86 -12.59 17.94
CA ASP A 137 11.56 -12.02 19.12
C ASP A 137 12.62 -10.98 18.74
N LEU A 138 12.47 -10.32 17.58
CA LEU A 138 13.40 -9.28 17.15
C LEU A 138 13.02 -7.94 17.83
N PRO A 139 13.89 -7.35 18.68
CA PRO A 139 13.56 -6.16 19.47
C PRO A 139 13.71 -4.88 18.62
N VAL A 140 12.89 -4.77 17.58
CA VAL A 140 12.90 -3.65 16.62
C VAL A 140 11.49 -3.04 16.48
N PHE A 141 11.45 -1.81 16.00
CA PHE A 141 10.22 -1.12 15.64
C PHE A 141 9.85 -1.40 14.19
N GLY A 142 8.59 -1.20 13.82
CA GLY A 142 8.11 -1.33 12.45
C GLY A 142 7.07 -2.42 12.30
N LEU A 143 7.24 -3.29 11.31
CA LEU A 143 6.23 -4.25 10.88
C LEU A 143 6.76 -5.68 10.92
N ARG A 144 6.03 -6.57 11.58
CA ARG A 144 6.29 -8.00 11.59
C ARG A 144 5.26 -8.71 10.72
N VAL A 145 5.69 -9.31 9.62
CA VAL A 145 4.89 -10.27 8.85
C VAL A 145 4.82 -11.57 9.64
N THR A 146 3.63 -12.05 9.97
CA THR A 146 3.48 -13.20 10.87
C THR A 146 3.65 -14.55 10.16
N GLU A 147 3.63 -14.55 8.82
CA GLU A 147 3.79 -15.74 7.98
C GLU A 147 5.09 -15.67 7.16
N SER A 148 6.07 -16.51 7.50
CA SER A 148 7.36 -16.55 6.81
C SER A 148 7.25 -16.84 5.30
N SER A 149 6.28 -17.66 4.89
CA SER A 149 5.99 -17.89 3.46
C SER A 149 5.54 -16.62 2.73
N CYS A 150 4.84 -15.72 3.42
CA CYS A 150 4.43 -14.44 2.84
C CYS A 150 5.60 -13.45 2.80
N PHE A 151 6.42 -13.43 3.84
CA PHE A 151 7.67 -12.65 3.83
C PHE A 151 8.60 -13.07 2.67
N ALA A 152 8.71 -14.37 2.39
CA ALA A 152 9.45 -14.87 1.23
C ALA A 152 8.88 -14.38 -0.11
N GLN A 153 7.56 -14.20 -0.22
CA GLN A 153 6.95 -13.61 -1.42
C GLN A 153 7.28 -12.12 -1.56
N LEU A 154 7.33 -11.37 -0.46
CA LEU A 154 7.78 -9.98 -0.46
C LEU A 154 9.25 -9.86 -0.87
N LEU A 155 10.09 -10.82 -0.47
CA LEU A 155 11.49 -10.88 -0.89
C LEU A 155 11.65 -11.18 -2.38
N ASP A 156 10.89 -12.14 -2.92
CA ASP A 156 10.87 -12.40 -4.37
C ASP A 156 10.40 -11.19 -5.17
N MET A 157 9.39 -10.48 -4.65
CA MET A 157 8.90 -9.23 -5.22
C MET A 157 9.99 -8.16 -5.25
N ALA A 158 10.66 -7.91 -4.12
CA ALA A 158 11.76 -6.95 -4.03
C ALA A 158 12.94 -7.32 -4.94
N ARG A 159 13.22 -8.61 -5.13
CA ARG A 159 14.26 -9.09 -6.07
C ARG A 159 13.94 -8.70 -7.51
N LYS A 160 12.67 -8.81 -7.92
CA LYS A 160 12.20 -8.48 -9.28
C LYS A 160 12.17 -6.98 -9.55
N CYS A 161 12.00 -6.19 -8.51
CA CYS A 161 12.05 -4.73 -8.59
C CYS A 161 13.43 -4.21 -9.01
N GLY A 162 14.51 -4.89 -8.63
CA GLY A 162 15.87 -4.38 -8.83
C GLY A 162 16.24 -3.28 -7.83
N SER A 163 17.50 -2.84 -7.86
CA SER A 163 18.08 -1.91 -6.88
C SER A 163 17.54 -0.48 -6.95
N ASP A 164 16.94 -0.10 -8.07
CA ASP A 164 16.56 1.29 -8.36
C ASP A 164 15.10 1.61 -7.98
N ASN A 165 14.35 0.59 -7.53
CA ASN A 165 12.97 0.76 -7.14
C ASN A 165 12.86 1.26 -5.69
N VAL A 166 12.15 2.37 -5.53
CA VAL A 166 11.78 2.88 -4.21
C VAL A 166 10.43 2.28 -3.84
N VAL A 167 10.42 1.39 -2.86
CA VAL A 167 9.17 0.88 -2.30
C VAL A 167 8.71 1.81 -1.18
N THR A 168 7.57 2.46 -1.37
CA THR A 168 6.94 3.27 -0.31
C THR A 168 5.91 2.44 0.42
N LEU A 169 6.03 2.39 1.75
CA LEU A 169 5.09 1.77 2.67
C LEU A 169 4.29 2.85 3.40
N ARG A 170 2.97 2.81 3.28
CA ARG A 170 2.05 3.68 4.04
C ARG A 170 1.17 2.88 4.97
N SER A 171 0.68 3.52 6.02
CA SER A 171 -0.19 2.90 7.01
C SER A 171 -1.52 3.63 7.06
N PHE A 172 -2.63 2.88 7.05
CA PHE A 172 -3.96 3.43 7.22
C PHE A 172 -4.65 2.81 8.43
N GLU A 173 -5.41 3.63 9.15
CA GLU A 173 -6.28 3.20 10.24
C GLU A 173 -7.64 2.70 9.76
N ILE A 174 -7.91 2.79 8.46
CA ILE A 174 -9.15 2.33 7.86
C ILE A 174 -9.02 0.87 7.39
N GLU A 175 -10.16 0.18 7.34
CA GLU A 175 -10.29 -1.13 6.71
C GLU A 175 -9.95 -1.04 5.22
N LYS A 176 -9.36 -2.11 4.68
CA LYS A 176 -9.12 -2.25 3.26
C LYS A 176 -10.47 -2.17 2.53
N PRO A 177 -10.55 -1.38 1.44
CA PRO A 177 -11.73 -1.39 0.61
C PRO A 177 -11.97 -2.81 0.10
N THR A 178 -13.12 -3.38 0.41
CA THR A 178 -13.55 -4.62 -0.26
C THR A 178 -13.63 -4.29 -1.74
N ALA A 179 -12.89 -5.00 -2.59
CA ALA A 179 -12.84 -4.74 -4.02
C ALA A 179 -14.27 -4.62 -4.56
N ILE A 180 -14.69 -3.41 -4.92
CA ILE A 180 -15.92 -3.21 -5.68
C ILE A 180 -15.54 -3.69 -7.08
N GLN A 181 -15.89 -4.93 -7.39
CA GLN A 181 -15.80 -5.42 -8.75
C GLN A 181 -16.68 -4.52 -9.61
N PHE A 182 -16.08 -3.70 -10.46
CA PHE A 182 -16.80 -3.03 -11.55
C PHE A 182 -17.12 -4.11 -12.59
N THR A 183 -18.12 -4.93 -12.31
CA THR A 183 -18.66 -5.88 -13.29
C THR A 183 -19.41 -5.06 -14.34
N HIS A 184 -18.74 -4.80 -15.46
CA HIS A 184 -19.29 -4.37 -16.75
C HIS A 184 -20.12 -3.07 -16.76
N LEU A 185 -19.47 -1.93 -16.97
CA LEU A 185 -20.07 -0.84 -17.75
C LEU A 185 -19.87 -1.21 -19.23
N PHE A 186 -20.86 -1.88 -19.81
CA PHE A 186 -21.36 -1.74 -21.19
C PHE A 186 -22.34 -2.87 -21.46
N VAL A 187 -23.65 -2.59 -21.41
CA VAL A 187 -24.64 -3.23 -22.28
C VAL A 187 -25.73 -2.20 -22.62
N VAL A 188 -25.62 -1.69 -23.84
CA VAL A 188 -26.62 -1.03 -24.73
C VAL A 188 -27.27 0.28 -24.25
#